data_AF-A0A0S4PSI3-F1
#
_entry.id   AF-A0A0S4PSI3-F1
#
_cell.length_a   1.000
_cell.length_b   1.000
_cell.length_c   1.000
_cell.angle_alpha   90.00
_cell.angle_beta   90.00
_cell.angle_gamma   90.00
#
_symmetry.space_group_name_H-M   'P 1'
#
loop_
_entity.id
_entity.type
_entity.pdbx_description
1 polymer ?
#
loop_
_entity_poly.entity_id
_entity_poly.type
_entity_poly.pdbx_seq_one_letter_code
_entity_poly.pdbx_strand_id
1 'polypeptide(L)' 'MQRAQNTKYMNDDLMHTLLDIAGISLNGYEEARSILSEDSTLLKSRARMVGNRESAKDYDKELRLQEIISKE' A
#
# COMPACT_ATOMS: atom_id res chain seq x y z
N MET A 1 5.83 -14.45 -6.38
CA MET A 1 4.49 -13.82 -6.24
C MET A 1 3.82 -14.03 -4.87
N GLN A 2 4.09 -15.11 -4.12
CA GLN A 2 3.55 -15.29 -2.76
C GLN A 2 3.77 -14.08 -1.82
N ARG A 3 4.91 -13.38 -1.95
CA ARG A 3 5.26 -12.19 -1.13
C ARG A 3 4.26 -11.03 -1.25
N ALA A 4 3.60 -10.88 -2.41
CA ALA A 4 2.64 -9.81 -2.66
C ALA A 4 1.23 -10.14 -2.14
N GLN A 5 0.95 -11.41 -1.82
CA GLN A 5 -0.38 -11.83 -1.41
C GLN A 5 -0.71 -11.27 -0.02
N ASN A 6 -1.91 -10.71 0.12
CA ASN A 6 -2.42 -10.13 1.38
C ASN A 6 -1.55 -8.99 1.97
N THR A 7 -0.62 -8.45 1.19
CA THR A 7 0.18 -7.29 1.58
C THR A 7 -0.64 -6.02 1.37
N LYS A 8 -0.70 -5.16 2.40
CA LYS A 8 -1.29 -3.83 2.25
C LYS A 8 -0.56 -3.06 1.16
N TYR A 9 -1.31 -2.40 0.29
CA TYR A 9 -0.75 -1.70 -0.85
C TYR A 9 -1.61 -0.48 -1.20
N MET A 10 -0.95 0.56 -1.69
CA MET A 10 -1.61 1.78 -2.17
C MET A 10 -1.15 2.13 -3.58
N ASN A 11 -2.00 2.82 -4.34
CA ASN A 11 -1.71 3.16 -5.73
C ASN A 11 -0.56 4.16 -5.87
N ASP A 12 -0.25 4.97 -4.85
CA ASP A 12 0.92 5.86 -4.86
C ASP A 12 2.24 5.08 -4.88
N ASP A 13 2.24 3.81 -4.48
CA ASP A 13 3.42 2.95 -4.51
C ASP A 13 3.65 2.27 -5.89
N LEU A 14 2.72 2.43 -6.85
CA LEU A 14 2.78 1.78 -8.16
C LEU A 14 4.09 2.02 -8.91
N MET A 15 4.58 3.26 -8.90
CA MET A 15 5.82 3.59 -9.59
C MET A 15 7.03 2.87 -9.00
N HIS A 16 7.09 2.69 -7.68
CA HIS A 16 8.17 1.95 -7.03
C HIS A 16 8.12 0.47 -7.41
N THR A 17 6.94 -0.14 -7.41
CA THR A 17 6.77 -1.53 -7.84
C THR A 17 7.18 -1.74 -9.31
N LEU A 18 6.83 -0.82 -10.21
CA LEU A 18 7.20 -0.92 -11.62
C LEU A 18 8.72 -0.78 -11.82
N LEU A 19 9.37 0.12 -11.09
CA LEU A 19 10.82 0.29 -11.12
C LEU A 19 11.56 -0.94 -10.59
N ASP A 20 11.05 -1.54 -9.52
CA ASP A 20 11.56 -2.79 -8.96
C ASP A 20 11.46 -3.95 -9.97
N ILE A 21 10.28 -4.12 -10.59
CA ILE A 21 10.09 -5.12 -11.67
C ILE A 21 11.07 -4.90 -12.82
N ALA A 22 11.31 -3.65 -13.20
CA ALA A 22 12.22 -3.30 -14.29
C ALA A 22 13.71 -3.40 -13.90
N GLY A 23 14.03 -3.56 -12.61
CA GLY A 23 15.41 -3.52 -12.11
C GLY A 23 16.06 -2.14 -12.25
N ILE A 24 15.26 -1.07 -12.25
CA ILE A 24 15.73 0.32 -12.45
C ILE A 24 15.76 1.03 -11.10
N SER A 25 16.93 1.58 -10.74
CA SER A 25 17.08 2.50 -9.61
C SER A 25 17.28 3.93 -10.10
N LEU A 26 16.49 4.85 -9.56
CA LEU A 26 16.54 6.28 -9.87
C LEU A 26 16.38 7.11 -8.59
N ASN A 27 16.69 8.40 -8.66
CA ASN A 27 16.55 9.28 -7.51
C ASN A 27 15.08 9.36 -7.06
N GLY A 28 14.82 9.04 -5.80
CA GLY A 28 13.47 8.94 -5.24
C GLY A 28 12.84 7.55 -5.37
N TYR A 29 13.53 6.55 -5.91
CA TYR A 29 13.10 5.15 -5.78
C TYR A 29 13.24 4.69 -4.32
N GLU A 30 12.19 4.06 -3.79
CA GLU A 30 12.13 3.48 -2.45
C GLU A 30 11.74 2.00 -2.58
N GLU A 31 12.69 1.09 -2.40
CA GLU A 31 12.47 -0.36 -2.51
C GLU A 31 11.36 -0.85 -1.57
N ALA A 32 11.33 -0.35 -0.34
CA ALA A 32 10.33 -0.72 0.67
C ALA A 32 8.88 -0.36 0.29
N ARG A 33 8.66 0.45 -0.74
CA ARG A 33 7.34 0.76 -1.30
C ARG A 33 6.91 -0.22 -2.39
N SER A 34 7.84 -1.00 -2.96
CA SER A 34 7.47 -2.06 -3.89
C SER A 34 6.72 -3.18 -3.18
N ILE A 35 5.63 -3.67 -3.78
CA ILE A 35 4.92 -4.86 -3.27
C ILE A 35 5.76 -6.14 -3.35
N LEU A 36 6.87 -6.11 -4.09
CA LEU A 36 7.81 -7.22 -4.24
C LEU A 36 9.03 -7.11 -3.32
N SER A 37 9.14 -6.00 -2.55
CA SER A 37 10.19 -5.75 -1.58
C SER A 37 10.43 -6.95 -0.66
N GLU A 38 11.69 -7.22 -0.36
CA GLU A 38 12.06 -8.24 0.63
C GLU A 38 11.63 -7.82 2.04
N ASP A 39 11.67 -6.51 2.33
CA ASP A 39 11.14 -5.91 3.54
C ASP A 39 9.78 -5.26 3.29
N SER A 40 8.73 -5.88 3.83
CA SER A 40 7.33 -5.41 3.75
C SER A 40 6.88 -4.60 4.97
N THR A 41 7.80 -4.27 5.89
CA THR A 41 7.48 -3.59 7.16
C THR A 41 6.81 -2.23 6.91
N LEU A 42 7.30 -1.46 5.94
CA LEU A 42 6.70 -0.18 5.56
C LEU A 42 5.27 -0.36 5.08
N LEU A 43 5.05 -1.23 4.09
CA LEU A 43 3.74 -1.49 3.50
C LEU A 43 2.72 -1.98 4.54
N LYS A 44 3.13 -2.86 5.46
CA LYS A 44 2.24 -3.42 6.50
C LYS A 44 1.86 -2.42 7.58
N SER A 45 2.76 -1.50 7.92
CA SER A 45 2.57 -0.53 9.01
C SER A 45 1.86 0.75 8.55
N ARG A 46 2.02 1.15 7.29
CA ARG A 46 1.44 2.39 6.76
C ARG A 46 -0.08 2.30 6.69
N ALA A 47 -0.76 3.33 7.22
CA ALA A 47 -2.20 3.49 7.04
C ALA A 47 -2.52 3.78 5.58
N ARG A 48 -3.55 3.12 5.03
CA ARG A 48 -3.96 3.34 3.65
C ARG A 48 -4.86 4.56 3.55
N MET A 49 -4.32 5.70 3.13
CA MET A 49 -5.07 6.96 3.05
C MET A 49 -5.76 7.11 1.70
N VAL A 50 -7.04 7.48 1.73
CA VAL A 50 -7.86 7.75 0.53
C VAL A 50 -8.50 9.13 0.61
N GLY A 51 -8.67 9.80 -0.52
CA GLY A 51 -9.21 11.16 -0.59
C GLY A 51 -8.13 12.24 -0.74
N ASN A 52 -8.56 13.49 -0.83
CA ASN A 52 -7.66 14.64 -0.93
C ASN A 52 -7.23 15.10 0.48
N ARG A 53 -6.31 16.08 0.57
CA ARG A 53 -5.76 16.56 1.85
C ARG A 53 -6.82 17.01 2.87
N GLU A 54 -7.95 17.55 2.40
CA GLU A 54 -9.04 18.06 3.24
C GLU A 54 -10.05 16.97 3.65
N SER A 55 -10.05 15.83 2.96
CA SER A 55 -11.00 14.74 3.14
C SER A 55 -10.32 13.37 3.29
N ALA A 56 -9.04 13.36 3.69
CA ALA A 56 -8.26 12.14 3.80
C ALA A 56 -8.84 11.21 4.86
N LYS A 57 -9.19 9.98 4.45
CA LYS A 57 -9.72 8.93 5.32
C LYS A 57 -8.76 7.75 5.36
N ASP A 58 -8.77 7.04 6.49
CA ASP A 58 -8.07 5.78 6.65
C ASP A 58 -8.93 4.64 6.11
N TYR A 59 -8.55 4.09 4.96
CA TYR A 59 -9.25 3.00 4.28
C TYR A 59 -9.40 1.76 5.17
N ASP A 60 -8.41 1.43 5.99
CA ASP A 60 -8.47 0.22 6.84
C ASP A 60 -9.55 0.36 7.93
N LYS A 61 -9.73 1.57 8.46
CA LYS A 61 -10.79 1.86 9.43
C LYS A 61 -12.18 1.84 8.78
N GLU A 62 -12.32 2.47 7.62
CA GLU A 62 -13.58 2.50 6.87
C GLU A 62 -14.02 1.09 6.45
N LEU A 63 -13.10 0.26 5.97
CA LEU A 63 -13.38 -1.13 5.60
C LEU A 63 -13.88 -1.93 6.81
N ARG A 64 -13.19 -1.82 7.96
CA ARG A 64 -13.61 -2.50 9.19
C ARG A 64 -15.00 -2.07 9.65
N LEU A 65 -15.33 -0.78 9.53
CA LEU A 65 -16.66 -0.27 9.85
C LEU A 65 -17.74 -0.88 8.94
N GLN A 66 -17.47 -0.96 7.63
CA GLN A 66 -18.38 -1.58 6.66
C GLN A 66 -18.60 -3.07 6.94
N GLU A 67 -17.55 -3.80 7.33
CA GLU A 67 -17.64 -5.21 7.71
C GLU A 67 -18.48 -5.44 8.96
N ILE A 68 -18.47 -4.50 9.91
CA ILE A 68 -19.32 -4.56 11.11
C ILE A 68 -20.77 -4.32 10.72
N ILE A 69 -21.05 -3.23 9.99
CA ILE A 69 -22.39 -2.86 9.54
C ILE A 69 -23.03 -3.98 8.69
N SER A 70 -22.25 -4.63 7.83
CA SER A 70 -22.77 -5.68 6.94
C SER A 70 -23.11 -7.00 7.65
N LYS A 71 -22.74 -7.14 8.94
CA LYS A 71 -23.00 -8.34 9.75
C LYS A 71 -24.18 -8.17 10.72
N GLU A 72 -24.71 -6.96 10.83
CA GLU A 72 -25.93 -6.62 11.59
C GLU A 72 -27.15 -6.65 10.67
#